data_AF-A0A8H3GEI5-F1
#
_entry.id   AF-A0A8H3GEI5-F1
#
_cell.length_a   1.000
_cell.length_b   1.000
_cell.length_c   1.000
_cell.angle_alpha   90.00
_cell.angle_beta   90.00
_cell.angle_gamma   90.00
#
_symmetry.space_group_name_H-M   'P 1'
#
loop_
_entity.id
_entity.type
_entity.pdbx_description
1 polymer ?
#
loop_
_entity_poly.entity_id
_entity_poly.type
_entity_poly.pdbx_seq_one_letter_code
_entity_poly.pdbx_strand_id
1 'polypeptide(L)'
;MATLQAPITTPGVDYPVLPRGGACLVCRRRKQKCDATKPQCNECVSAGRNCQYEDDTYRTRTQSLQDQIKELEAQIRVLEEKKGSSSSKTPSERSSETSSVHLSPSPSLSLGTSSSTSSRGASRTPITPTSDSVSAEGVFPAIVSPSSPSSTYSTADILPKYLKSTGPDPPPNAVGRLLDIFVHRHSQCGFELHLGRVMRAVQPGAIEPLIPALLNSMLLMGCYFAQEQELKSWENEFFERTKWAIEENITFAHSSGDGKYNSLHHLQAMTMFGLYYYFKGRLLEGHVHTAHATRLAVALGLNKLNSRIFRSQSARQPPKQPFEIQRWRPRDSVELGEAINLWWNCNSTELAGSTLNGLPSCVSLEDDITTVWPRLLSDFESGHPLPDDNYSVNSLLDPLTSSIVVSVSRDNVKSLIAKSYILMVWAAKLDIERVSNHQGSEEWWIRFERCDQAINQFMETMPPVRLSRNVEELAYLILIHTAIYCSQLQLHNALAEFELAMGAQRYPNGRNPDGSLGGISYARCNEACRATVLAAAIVIDIDLSYMIMFIGIAWVCVAEVLIREIPRLRRSGFAAEALEKEQQLSILETCMDRLVATYPVLSLQLKQLQTIKAQQPFL
;
A
#
# COMPACT_ATOMS: atom_id res chain seq x y z
N MET A 1 -10.70 -31.92 -40.86
CA MET A 1 -11.91 -32.74 -40.67
C MET A 1 -12.03 -33.09 -39.19
N ALA A 2 -12.80 -32.30 -38.44
CA ALA A 2 -13.15 -32.59 -37.06
C ALA A 2 -14.61 -33.07 -37.05
N THR A 3 -14.83 -34.27 -36.53
CA THR A 3 -16.10 -35.00 -36.49
C THR A 3 -17.09 -34.31 -35.55
N LEU A 4 -18.19 -33.79 -36.11
CA LEU A 4 -19.35 -33.30 -35.35
C LEU A 4 -19.98 -34.50 -34.61
N GLN A 5 -19.99 -34.45 -33.28
CA GLN A 5 -20.75 -35.41 -32.46
C GLN A 5 -22.25 -35.24 -32.73
N ALA A 6 -22.92 -36.33 -33.06
CA ALA A 6 -24.37 -36.36 -33.26
C ALA A 6 -25.12 -36.09 -31.94
N PRO A 7 -26.29 -35.41 -31.99
CA PRO A 7 -27.07 -35.11 -30.80
C PRO A 7 -27.62 -36.40 -30.15
N ILE A 8 -27.50 -36.49 -28.83
CA ILE A 8 -28.03 -37.59 -28.02
C ILE A 8 -29.55 -37.45 -27.96
N THR A 9 -30.28 -38.38 -28.60
CA THR A 9 -31.73 -38.46 -28.53
C THR A 9 -32.17 -39.34 -27.35
N THR A 10 -32.77 -38.73 -26.33
CA THR A 10 -33.46 -39.46 -25.25
C THR A 10 -34.90 -39.81 -25.69
N PRO A 11 -35.36 -41.07 -25.57
CA PRO A 11 -36.74 -41.42 -25.91
C PRO A 11 -37.74 -40.70 -24.99
N GLY A 12 -38.71 -39.98 -25.56
CA GLY A 12 -39.81 -39.34 -24.81
C GLY A 12 -39.68 -37.82 -24.59
N VAL A 13 -38.70 -37.15 -25.21
CA VAL A 13 -38.57 -35.68 -25.18
C VAL A 13 -38.42 -35.18 -26.62
N ASP A 14 -39.41 -34.42 -27.12
CA ASP A 14 -39.45 -33.87 -28.48
C ASP A 14 -38.37 -32.80 -28.79
N TYR A 15 -37.38 -32.62 -27.90
CA TYR A 15 -36.33 -31.61 -28.05
C TYR A 15 -34.96 -32.15 -27.61
N PRO A 16 -33.90 -31.99 -28.43
CA PRO A 16 -32.54 -32.39 -28.05
C PRO A 16 -32.01 -31.52 -26.90
N VAL A 17 -31.37 -32.14 -25.90
CA VAL A 17 -30.64 -31.42 -24.86
C VAL A 17 -29.40 -30.79 -25.49
N LEU A 18 -29.36 -29.47 -25.57
CA LEU A 18 -28.26 -28.74 -26.17
C LEU A 18 -27.05 -28.63 -25.21
N PRO A 19 -25.81 -28.81 -25.70
CA PRO A 19 -24.61 -28.53 -24.91
C PRO A 19 -24.56 -27.04 -24.50
N ARG A 20 -23.82 -26.72 -23.42
CA ARG A 20 -23.67 -25.33 -22.95
C ARG A 20 -23.16 -24.44 -24.10
N GLY A 21 -23.94 -23.43 -24.48
CA GLY A 21 -23.64 -22.54 -25.60
C GLY A 21 -24.31 -22.90 -26.94
N GLY A 22 -25.06 -24.01 -27.02
CA GLY A 22 -25.69 -24.46 -28.27
C GLY A 22 -26.98 -23.73 -28.68
N ALA A 23 -27.57 -22.91 -27.81
CA ALA A 23 -28.76 -22.12 -28.13
C ALA A 23 -28.39 -20.79 -28.84
N CYS A 24 -29.21 -20.35 -29.79
CA CYS A 24 -28.99 -19.06 -30.45
C CYS A 24 -29.04 -17.88 -29.44
N LEU A 25 -28.36 -16.79 -29.77
CA LEU A 25 -28.25 -15.60 -28.90
C LEU A 25 -29.61 -14.99 -28.57
N VAL A 26 -30.57 -15.06 -29.50
CA VAL A 26 -31.93 -14.51 -29.32
C VAL A 26 -32.70 -15.32 -28.28
N CYS A 27 -32.74 -16.65 -28.41
CA CYS A 27 -33.43 -17.52 -27.44
C CYS A 27 -32.72 -17.50 -26.08
N ARG A 28 -31.39 -17.41 -26.06
CA ARG A 28 -30.60 -17.28 -24.82
C ARG A 28 -30.93 -16.00 -24.06
N ARG A 29 -30.97 -14.84 -24.75
CA ARG A 29 -31.32 -13.54 -24.14
C ARG A 29 -32.74 -13.54 -23.59
N ARG A 30 -33.67 -14.22 -24.27
CA ARG A 30 -35.08 -14.31 -23.88
C ARG A 30 -35.39 -15.43 -22.88
N LYS A 31 -34.40 -16.27 -22.53
CA LYS A 31 -34.56 -17.46 -21.67
C LYS A 31 -35.67 -18.40 -22.16
N GLN A 32 -35.77 -18.60 -23.47
CA GLN A 32 -36.76 -19.50 -24.09
C GLN A 32 -36.10 -20.71 -24.75
N LYS A 33 -36.88 -21.76 -25.00
CA LYS A 33 -36.40 -23.01 -25.61
C LYS A 33 -35.90 -22.74 -27.04
N CYS A 34 -34.76 -23.33 -27.39
CA CYS A 34 -34.15 -23.25 -28.71
C CYS A 34 -33.91 -24.69 -29.21
N ASP A 35 -34.22 -24.95 -30.46
CA ASP A 35 -34.02 -26.23 -31.13
C ASP A 35 -32.65 -26.33 -31.83
N ALA A 36 -31.83 -25.28 -31.77
CA ALA A 36 -30.49 -25.17 -32.36
C ALA A 36 -30.38 -25.52 -33.85
N THR A 37 -31.48 -25.53 -34.59
CA THR A 37 -31.45 -25.73 -36.04
C THR A 37 -30.71 -24.54 -36.69
N LYS A 38 -29.77 -24.86 -37.59
CA LYS A 38 -28.96 -23.90 -38.35
C LYS A 38 -29.49 -23.85 -39.79
N PRO A 39 -29.59 -22.68 -40.44
CA PRO A 39 -29.06 -21.38 -40.05
C PRO A 39 -29.92 -20.58 -39.05
N GLN A 40 -31.22 -20.87 -38.95
CA GLN A 40 -32.15 -20.21 -38.01
C GLN A 40 -32.96 -21.25 -37.24
N CYS A 41 -33.13 -21.03 -35.94
CA CYS A 41 -33.90 -21.92 -35.09
C CYS A 41 -35.41 -21.77 -35.38
N ASN A 42 -36.21 -22.84 -35.31
CA ASN A 42 -37.64 -22.80 -35.67
C ASN A 42 -38.42 -21.78 -34.86
N GLU A 43 -38.07 -21.62 -33.58
CA GLU A 43 -38.66 -20.61 -32.69
C GLU A 43 -38.35 -19.17 -33.14
N CYS A 44 -37.20 -18.92 -33.74
CA CYS A 44 -36.91 -17.60 -34.31
C CYS A 44 -37.61 -17.40 -35.65
N VAL A 45 -37.74 -18.45 -36.46
CA VAL A 45 -38.45 -18.40 -37.75
C VAL A 45 -39.94 -18.11 -37.55
N SER A 46 -40.60 -18.84 -36.65
CA SER A 46 -42.04 -18.69 -36.37
C SER A 46 -42.40 -17.29 -35.87
N ALA A 47 -41.46 -16.64 -35.18
CA ALA A 47 -41.65 -15.31 -34.62
C ALA A 47 -41.06 -14.18 -35.46
N GLY A 48 -40.55 -14.46 -36.66
CA GLY A 48 -39.95 -13.46 -37.55
C GLY A 48 -38.72 -12.76 -36.96
N ARG A 49 -37.90 -13.47 -36.18
CA ARG A 49 -36.74 -12.92 -35.47
C ARG A 49 -35.44 -13.22 -36.22
N ASN A 50 -34.52 -12.26 -36.22
CA ASN A 50 -33.19 -12.44 -36.81
C ASN A 50 -32.32 -13.35 -35.91
N CYS A 51 -32.33 -14.66 -36.20
CA CYS A 51 -31.61 -15.67 -35.42
C CYS A 51 -30.10 -15.56 -35.65
N GLN A 52 -29.33 -15.39 -34.57
CA GLN A 52 -27.86 -15.35 -34.62
C GLN A 52 -27.27 -16.38 -33.66
N TYR A 53 -26.28 -17.13 -34.14
CA TYR A 53 -25.39 -17.96 -33.33
C TYR A 53 -24.03 -17.25 -33.21
N GLU A 54 -23.29 -17.50 -32.12
CA GLU A 54 -21.89 -17.07 -32.05
C GLU A 54 -21.09 -17.81 -33.14
N ASP A 55 -20.38 -17.07 -33.99
CA ASP A 55 -19.53 -17.67 -35.02
C ASP A 55 -18.34 -18.40 -34.38
N ASP A 56 -18.04 -19.61 -34.87
CA ASP A 56 -16.92 -20.49 -34.45
C ASP A 56 -15.52 -19.89 -34.78
N THR A 57 -15.44 -18.60 -35.11
CA THR A 57 -14.18 -17.90 -35.46
C THR A 57 -13.54 -17.18 -34.28
N TYR A 58 -14.11 -17.25 -33.07
CA TYR A 58 -13.52 -16.68 -31.87
C TYR A 58 -12.44 -17.60 -31.27
N ARG A 59 -11.17 -17.38 -31.64
CA ARG A 59 -10.03 -17.97 -30.93
C ARG A 59 -10.09 -17.52 -29.48
N THR A 60 -10.21 -18.45 -28.54
CA THR A 60 -10.19 -18.11 -27.12
C THR A 60 -8.82 -17.54 -26.75
N ARG A 61 -8.79 -16.55 -25.84
CA ARG A 61 -7.53 -15.95 -25.32
C ARG A 61 -6.53 -17.03 -24.89
N THR A 62 -7.04 -18.12 -24.33
CA THR A 62 -6.25 -19.30 -23.92
C THR A 62 -5.62 -20.04 -25.10
N GLN A 63 -6.32 -20.23 -26.21
CA GLN A 63 -5.76 -20.85 -27.42
C GLN A 63 -4.70 -19.96 -28.09
N SER A 64 -4.94 -18.64 -28.14
CA SER A 64 -3.95 -17.68 -28.65
C SER A 64 -2.65 -17.70 -27.82
N LEU A 65 -2.79 -17.77 -26.49
CA LEU A 65 -1.64 -17.89 -25.58
C LEU A 65 -0.94 -19.24 -25.73
N GLN A 66 -1.66 -20.34 -25.93
CA GLN A 66 -1.06 -21.66 -26.16
C GLN A 66 -0.29 -21.73 -27.49
N ASP A 67 -0.82 -21.12 -28.55
CA ASP A 67 -0.13 -21.02 -29.84
C ASP A 67 1.14 -20.15 -29.71
N GLN A 68 1.06 -19.02 -28.99
CA GLN A 68 2.23 -18.18 -28.70
C GLN A 68 3.30 -18.89 -27.87
N ILE A 69 2.91 -19.65 -26.85
CA ILE A 69 3.86 -20.45 -26.05
C ILE A 69 4.57 -21.46 -26.96
N LYS A 70 3.83 -22.14 -27.83
CA LYS A 70 4.39 -23.16 -28.72
C LYS A 70 5.34 -22.57 -29.78
N GLU A 71 5.04 -21.38 -30.30
CA GLU A 71 5.90 -20.62 -31.19
C GLU A 71 7.20 -20.19 -30.48
N LEU A 72 7.09 -19.64 -29.27
CA LEU A 72 8.23 -19.20 -28.47
C LEU A 72 9.15 -20.36 -28.06
N GLU A 73 8.59 -21.50 -27.67
CA GLU A 73 9.35 -22.72 -27.37
C GLU A 73 10.12 -23.24 -28.59
N ALA A 74 9.54 -23.15 -29.80
CA ALA A 74 10.23 -23.52 -31.03
C ALA A 74 11.40 -22.57 -31.35
N GLN A 75 11.22 -21.26 -31.13
CA GLN A 75 12.26 -20.26 -31.34
C GLN A 75 13.43 -20.42 -30.35
N ILE A 76 13.15 -20.73 -29.09
CA ILE A 76 14.19 -21.01 -28.08
C ILE A 76 15.01 -22.23 -28.50
N ARG A 77 14.37 -23.31 -28.97
CA ARG A 77 15.07 -24.53 -29.40
C ARG A 77 16.06 -24.27 -30.53
N VAL A 78 15.67 -23.47 -31.53
CA VAL A 78 16.56 -23.09 -32.65
C VAL A 78 17.73 -22.22 -32.18
N LEU A 79 17.51 -21.33 -31.21
CA LEU A 79 18.55 -20.47 -30.66
C LEU A 79 19.54 -21.26 -29.78
N GLU A 80 19.07 -22.26 -29.05
CA GLU A 80 19.90 -23.17 -28.25
C GLU A 80 20.79 -24.06 -29.15
N GLU A 81 20.23 -24.60 -30.23
CA GLU A 81 20.99 -25.37 -31.23
C GLU A 81 22.07 -24.52 -31.92
N LYS A 82 21.76 -23.24 -32.20
CA LYS A 82 22.70 -22.28 -32.80
C LYS A 82 23.81 -21.85 -31.83
N LYS A 83 23.56 -21.92 -30.52
CA LYS A 83 24.54 -21.63 -29.46
C LYS A 83 25.45 -22.83 -29.16
N GLY A 84 25.01 -24.05 -29.45
CA GLY A 84 25.81 -25.28 -29.33
C GLY A 84 26.82 -25.52 -30.46
N SER A 85 26.63 -24.91 -31.64
CA SER A 85 27.43 -25.17 -32.84
C SER A 85 28.70 -24.31 -33.01
N SER A 86 28.90 -23.24 -32.22
CA SER A 86 29.96 -22.24 -32.47
C SER A 86 31.18 -22.27 -31.54
N SER A 87 31.31 -23.27 -30.66
CA SER A 87 32.49 -23.42 -29.80
C SER A 87 33.20 -24.75 -30.02
N SER A 88 34.13 -24.78 -30.99
CA SER A 88 35.16 -25.81 -31.06
C SER A 88 36.47 -25.25 -31.63
N LYS A 89 37.47 -25.08 -30.73
CA LYS A 89 38.93 -25.27 -30.89
C LYS A 89 39.68 -24.78 -29.61
N THR A 90 39.84 -25.64 -28.58
CA THR A 90 41.12 -26.25 -28.05
C THR A 90 41.92 -25.39 -27.03
N PRO A 91 42.82 -25.94 -26.16
CA PRO A 91 42.59 -26.88 -25.04
C PRO A 91 43.35 -26.54 -23.71
N SER A 92 42.91 -27.16 -22.58
CA SER A 92 43.62 -27.38 -21.27
C SER A 92 44.02 -26.15 -20.43
N GLU A 93 43.86 -26.08 -19.09
CA GLU A 93 44.12 -27.09 -18.04
C GLU A 93 43.44 -26.73 -16.68
N ARG A 94 43.04 -27.79 -15.94
CA ARG A 94 42.68 -28.00 -14.50
C ARG A 94 42.83 -26.83 -13.50
N SER A 95 42.01 -26.61 -12.46
CA SER A 95 41.16 -27.51 -11.63
C SER A 95 40.36 -26.73 -10.54
N SER A 96 39.24 -27.32 -10.10
CA SER A 96 38.61 -27.26 -8.75
C SER A 96 37.61 -26.14 -8.36
N GLU A 97 36.34 -26.52 -8.54
CA GLU A 97 35.10 -26.30 -7.76
C GLU A 97 35.15 -25.52 -6.41
N THR A 98 34.30 -24.49 -6.32
CA THR A 98 33.25 -24.33 -5.27
C THR A 98 32.11 -23.47 -5.83
N SER A 99 30.88 -23.99 -5.78
CA SER A 99 29.67 -23.41 -6.38
C SER A 99 29.09 -22.24 -5.57
N SER A 100 29.00 -21.07 -6.19
CA SER A 100 28.18 -19.93 -5.73
C SER A 100 27.08 -19.66 -6.77
N VAL A 101 25.82 -19.75 -6.34
CA VAL A 101 24.63 -19.43 -7.15
C VAL A 101 24.52 -17.91 -7.27
N HIS A 102 24.77 -17.39 -8.48
CA HIS A 102 24.57 -15.99 -8.84
C HIS A 102 23.20 -15.86 -9.51
N LEU A 103 22.25 -15.19 -8.85
CA LEU A 103 20.99 -14.77 -9.46
C LEU A 103 21.18 -13.40 -10.11
N SER A 104 20.72 -13.30 -11.36
CA SER A 104 20.79 -12.12 -12.22
C SER A 104 19.87 -10.98 -11.75
N PRO A 105 20.24 -9.71 -11.99
CA PRO A 105 19.40 -8.55 -11.67
C PRO A 105 18.32 -8.26 -12.74
N SER A 106 17.12 -7.90 -12.26
CA SER A 106 15.95 -7.42 -13.00
C SER A 106 16.12 -5.98 -13.53
N PRO A 107 15.26 -5.48 -14.44
CA PRO A 107 15.62 -4.42 -15.39
C PRO A 107 15.57 -3.01 -14.79
N SER A 108 16.66 -2.28 -14.97
CA SER A 108 16.79 -0.85 -14.73
C SER A 108 16.37 -0.05 -15.97
N LEU A 109 15.51 0.95 -15.80
CA LEU A 109 15.18 1.95 -16.82
C LEU A 109 16.40 2.82 -17.08
N SER A 110 16.89 2.87 -18.32
CA SER A 110 17.98 3.74 -18.74
C SER A 110 17.72 4.24 -20.16
N LEU A 111 17.73 5.54 -20.38
CA LEU A 111 17.75 6.10 -21.74
C LEU A 111 18.62 7.37 -21.84
N GLY A 112 19.77 7.19 -22.52
CA GLY A 112 20.20 7.96 -23.68
C GLY A 112 20.46 9.46 -23.55
N THR A 113 21.72 9.82 -23.29
CA THR A 113 22.32 11.16 -23.42
C THR A 113 22.66 11.52 -24.87
N SER A 114 22.42 12.77 -25.28
CA SER A 114 23.22 13.47 -26.28
C SER A 114 23.09 15.01 -26.14
N SER A 115 24.19 15.69 -26.43
CA SER A 115 24.61 17.00 -25.94
C SER A 115 24.54 18.11 -27.00
N SER A 116 24.24 19.36 -26.63
CA SER A 116 25.02 20.56 -27.01
C SER A 116 24.38 21.91 -26.57
N THR A 117 25.03 22.54 -25.58
CA THR A 117 25.48 23.94 -25.49
C THR A 117 24.60 25.14 -25.93
N SER A 118 24.41 26.10 -24.98
CA SER A 118 24.68 27.57 -25.06
C SER A 118 23.55 28.43 -24.47
N SER A 119 23.56 28.83 -23.19
CA SER A 119 24.16 30.06 -22.60
C SER A 119 23.26 31.32 -22.52
N ARG A 120 23.27 31.94 -21.31
CA ARG A 120 22.94 33.33 -20.92
C ARG A 120 21.44 33.62 -20.64
N GLY A 121 20.99 34.20 -19.52
CA GLY A 121 21.64 34.80 -18.34
C GLY A 121 20.94 36.13 -17.99
N ALA A 122 20.39 36.26 -16.76
CA ALA A 122 20.15 37.48 -15.95
C ALA A 122 18.91 37.28 -15.03
N SER A 123 19.10 37.09 -13.71
CA SER A 123 19.07 38.12 -12.65
C SER A 123 17.65 38.54 -12.27
N ARG A 124 17.08 37.98 -11.19
CA ARG A 124 17.11 38.49 -9.79
C ARG A 124 16.53 39.91 -9.66
N THR A 125 15.41 40.04 -8.93
CA THR A 125 15.42 40.56 -7.54
C THR A 125 14.06 40.38 -6.83
N PRO A 126 14.06 40.31 -5.48
CA PRO A 126 12.94 39.91 -4.64
C PRO A 126 12.20 41.11 -4.03
N ILE A 127 10.89 40.98 -3.78
CA ILE A 127 10.16 41.89 -2.89
C ILE A 127 9.19 41.08 -2.01
N THR A 128 9.43 41.16 -0.71
CA THR A 128 8.46 41.03 0.39
C THR A 128 8.56 42.33 1.20
N PRO A 129 7.75 42.57 2.25
CA PRO A 129 6.47 41.98 2.67
C PRO A 129 5.40 43.06 2.96
N THR A 130 4.15 42.67 3.25
CA THR A 130 3.35 43.33 4.29
C THR A 130 2.29 42.41 4.88
N SER A 131 2.16 42.54 6.19
CA SER A 131 1.31 41.87 7.18
C SER A 131 -0.19 42.12 7.01
N ASP A 132 -1.02 41.14 7.40
CA ASP A 132 -2.12 41.40 8.34
C ASP A 132 -2.55 40.11 9.07
N SER A 133 -2.73 40.28 10.37
CA SER A 133 -2.99 39.27 11.40
C SER A 133 -4.48 39.05 11.62
N VAL A 134 -4.94 37.81 11.52
CA VAL A 134 -6.20 37.37 12.15
C VAL A 134 -5.99 36.00 12.80
N SER A 135 -6.19 35.97 14.12
CA SER A 135 -6.07 34.78 14.98
C SER A 135 -7.14 33.74 14.66
N ALA A 136 -6.73 32.48 14.48
CA ALA A 136 -7.60 31.32 14.32
C ALA A 136 -7.39 30.36 15.49
N GLU A 137 -8.01 30.65 16.63
CA GLU A 137 -8.33 29.65 17.64
C GLU A 137 -9.73 29.11 17.32
N GLY A 138 -9.84 27.83 16.96
CA GLY A 138 -11.13 27.18 16.72
C GLY A 138 -11.25 26.46 15.39
N VAL A 139 -10.32 25.56 15.08
CA VAL A 139 -10.58 24.51 14.09
C VAL A 139 -9.98 23.22 14.65
N PHE A 140 -10.85 22.24 14.91
CA PHE A 140 -10.58 20.84 15.28
C PHE A 140 -10.54 20.46 16.77
N PRO A 141 -11.17 19.31 17.13
CA PRO A 141 -10.97 18.71 18.43
C PRO A 141 -9.50 18.31 18.53
N ALA A 142 -8.81 18.84 19.54
CA ALA A 142 -7.51 18.31 19.93
C ALA A 142 -7.63 16.79 20.05
N ILE A 143 -6.67 16.05 19.49
CA ILE A 143 -6.48 14.65 19.85
C ILE A 143 -6.29 14.67 21.37
N VAL A 144 -7.32 14.21 22.09
CA VAL A 144 -7.20 13.92 23.51
C VAL A 144 -6.26 12.73 23.54
N SER A 145 -4.96 12.99 23.72
CA SER A 145 -4.05 11.96 24.19
C SER A 145 -4.74 11.34 25.40
N PRO A 146 -4.93 10.01 25.48
CA PRO A 146 -5.34 9.42 26.74
C PRO A 146 -4.31 9.91 27.75
N SER A 147 -4.77 10.64 28.76
CA SER A 147 -3.96 11.05 29.89
C SER A 147 -3.08 9.87 30.27
N SER A 148 -1.77 10.01 30.10
CA SER A 148 -0.81 8.96 30.42
C SER A 148 -1.19 8.38 31.77
N PRO A 149 -1.54 7.10 31.88
CA PRO A 149 -1.80 6.53 33.18
C PRO A 149 -0.51 6.72 33.98
N SER A 150 -0.59 7.48 35.07
CA SER A 150 0.52 7.61 36.00
C SER A 150 0.92 6.19 36.43
N SER A 151 2.18 5.87 36.19
CA SER A 151 2.75 4.54 36.31
C SER A 151 2.77 4.08 37.77
N THR A 152 1.76 3.28 38.12
CA THR A 152 1.80 2.36 39.27
C THR A 152 1.15 1.05 38.85
N TYR A 153 1.85 0.28 38.02
CA TYR A 153 1.50 -1.12 37.74
C TYR A 153 2.41 -2.03 38.55
N SER A 154 1.85 -2.92 39.38
CA SER A 154 2.61 -3.94 40.09
C SER A 154 3.02 -5.04 39.11
N THR A 155 4.24 -4.97 38.60
CA THR A 155 4.79 -5.89 37.58
C THR A 155 5.19 -7.25 38.14
N ALA A 156 5.27 -7.39 39.47
CA ALA A 156 5.73 -8.59 40.14
C ALA A 156 4.84 -9.83 39.88
N ASP A 157 3.56 -9.63 39.54
CA ASP A 157 2.59 -10.73 39.43
C ASP A 157 2.23 -11.12 37.98
N ILE A 158 2.79 -10.46 36.96
CA ILE A 158 2.46 -10.69 35.52
C ILE A 158 2.90 -12.11 35.05
N LEU A 159 3.89 -12.69 35.73
CA LEU A 159 4.69 -13.82 35.26
C LEU A 159 4.05 -15.24 35.29
N PRO A 160 3.14 -15.66 36.21
CA PRO A 160 3.00 -17.11 36.46
C PRO A 160 2.19 -17.96 35.45
N LYS A 161 1.58 -17.41 34.38
CA LYS A 161 0.69 -18.22 33.51
C LYS A 161 0.87 -18.10 31.99
N TYR A 162 1.64 -17.13 31.50
CA TYR A 162 1.74 -16.85 30.04
C TYR A 162 3.00 -17.38 29.37
N LEU A 163 3.93 -17.92 30.15
CA LEU A 163 5.23 -18.38 29.71
C LEU A 163 5.32 -19.91 29.79
N LYS A 164 4.48 -20.60 29.01
CA LYS A 164 4.75 -22.01 28.66
C LYS A 164 5.64 -22.07 27.41
N SER A 165 6.74 -21.32 27.41
CA SER A 165 7.76 -21.36 26.36
C SER A 165 9.00 -22.09 26.89
N THR A 166 9.70 -22.81 26.02
CA THR A 166 10.90 -23.62 26.28
C THR A 166 12.17 -22.83 26.63
N GLY A 167 12.07 -21.52 26.91
CA GLY A 167 13.20 -20.62 27.15
C GLY A 167 13.22 -19.95 28.54
N PRO A 168 14.24 -19.13 28.86
CA PRO A 168 14.40 -18.49 30.16
C PRO A 168 13.33 -17.42 30.42
N ASP A 169 12.80 -17.34 31.64
CA ASP A 169 11.83 -16.30 31.97
C ASP A 169 12.51 -14.93 32.13
N PRO A 170 11.99 -13.86 31.49
CA PRO A 170 12.50 -12.52 31.67
C PRO A 170 12.20 -12.04 33.10
N PRO A 171 13.10 -11.28 33.72
CA PRO A 171 12.85 -10.76 35.05
C PRO A 171 11.67 -9.75 35.00
N PRO A 172 10.80 -9.71 36.03
CA PRO A 172 9.58 -8.89 35.99
C PRO A 172 9.82 -7.40 35.73
N ASN A 173 10.96 -6.87 36.17
CA ASN A 173 11.38 -5.49 35.90
C ASN A 173 11.62 -5.25 34.39
N ALA A 174 12.22 -6.21 33.68
CA ALA A 174 12.45 -6.10 32.24
C ALA A 174 11.12 -6.09 31.47
N VAL A 175 10.18 -6.97 31.84
CA VAL A 175 8.84 -7.02 31.24
C VAL A 175 8.12 -5.67 31.41
N GLY A 176 8.12 -5.12 32.64
CA GLY A 176 7.52 -3.82 32.92
C GLY A 176 8.12 -2.69 32.09
N ARG A 177 9.46 -2.59 32.07
CA ARG A 177 10.19 -1.58 31.31
C ARG A 177 9.94 -1.67 29.81
N LEU A 178 9.92 -2.87 29.26
CA LEU A 178 9.64 -3.11 27.83
C LEU A 178 8.21 -2.72 27.46
N LEU A 179 7.23 -3.03 28.32
CA LEU A 179 5.84 -2.60 28.14
C LEU A 179 5.73 -1.07 28.20
N ASP A 180 6.43 -0.42 29.12
CA ASP A 180 6.46 1.05 29.20
C ASP A 180 7.01 1.64 27.90
N ILE A 181 8.15 1.13 27.39
CA ILE A 181 8.72 1.56 26.10
C ILE A 181 7.72 1.36 24.97
N PHE A 182 7.08 0.18 24.91
CA PHE A 182 6.05 -0.12 23.91
C PHE A 182 4.88 0.87 23.97
N VAL A 183 4.35 1.17 25.16
CA VAL A 183 3.25 2.13 25.33
C VAL A 183 3.62 3.50 24.79
N HIS A 184 4.87 3.96 24.98
CA HIS A 184 5.36 5.23 24.44
C HIS A 184 5.64 5.21 22.93
N ARG A 185 5.68 4.02 22.30
CA ARG A 185 6.01 3.81 20.88
C ARG A 185 4.92 3.05 20.10
N HIS A 186 3.75 2.86 20.70
CA HIS A 186 2.72 1.96 20.18
C HIS A 186 2.24 2.37 18.78
N SER A 187 2.18 3.67 18.48
CA SER A 187 1.82 4.18 17.16
C SER A 187 2.84 3.86 16.08
N GLN A 188 4.14 3.96 16.38
CA GLN A 188 5.20 3.54 15.46
C GLN A 188 5.17 2.02 15.25
N CYS A 189 4.71 1.27 16.24
CA CYS A 189 4.52 -0.18 16.14
C CYS A 189 3.27 -0.59 15.34
N GLY A 190 2.46 0.35 14.86
CA GLY A 190 1.21 0.04 14.15
C GLY A 190 0.15 -0.59 15.04
N PHE A 191 0.07 -0.17 16.31
CA PHE A 191 -0.91 -0.68 17.27
C PHE A 191 -2.24 0.08 17.19
N GLU A 192 -3.34 -0.65 16.95
CA GLU A 192 -4.68 -0.09 16.74
C GLU A 192 -5.72 -0.52 17.77
N LEU A 193 -5.39 -1.49 18.63
CA LEU A 193 -6.29 -1.94 19.68
C LEU A 193 -6.42 -0.88 20.78
N HIS A 194 -7.50 -0.96 21.54
CA HIS A 194 -7.74 -0.07 22.67
C HIS A 194 -6.75 -0.38 23.79
N LEU A 195 -5.73 0.47 23.94
CA LEU A 195 -4.61 0.25 24.86
C LEU A 195 -5.07 -0.03 26.30
N GLY A 196 -6.06 0.70 26.81
CA GLY A 196 -6.58 0.47 28.17
C GLY A 196 -7.25 -0.90 28.36
N ARG A 197 -7.79 -1.52 27.30
CA ARG A 197 -8.38 -2.87 27.35
C ARG A 197 -7.27 -3.91 27.38
N VAL A 198 -6.27 -3.73 26.51
CA VAL A 198 -5.08 -4.59 26.44
C VAL A 198 -4.30 -4.56 27.75
N MET A 199 -4.03 -3.38 28.33
CA MET A 199 -3.30 -3.27 29.60
C MET A 199 -4.07 -3.86 30.78
N ARG A 200 -5.41 -3.85 30.75
CA ARG A 200 -6.25 -4.59 31.71
C ARG A 200 -6.15 -6.10 31.51
N ALA A 201 -6.08 -6.57 30.27
CA ALA A 201 -5.92 -7.99 29.93
C ALA A 201 -4.54 -8.57 30.30
N VAL A 202 -3.52 -7.72 30.45
CA VAL A 202 -2.19 -8.10 30.98
C VAL A 202 -2.25 -8.42 32.48
N GLN A 203 -3.18 -7.83 33.23
CA GLN A 203 -3.22 -7.98 34.68
C GLN A 203 -3.54 -9.42 35.10
N PRO A 204 -2.97 -9.91 36.22
CA PRO A 204 -3.28 -11.22 36.75
C PRO A 204 -4.76 -11.36 37.09
N GLY A 205 -5.38 -12.47 36.69
CA GLY A 205 -6.79 -12.73 36.97
C GLY A 205 -7.78 -11.97 36.08
N ALA A 206 -7.31 -11.36 34.98
CA ALA A 206 -8.19 -10.78 33.97
C ALA A 206 -9.22 -11.82 33.47
N ILE A 207 -10.47 -11.37 33.33
CA ILE A 207 -11.59 -12.19 32.83
C ILE A 207 -11.29 -12.69 31.42
N GLU A 208 -10.73 -11.81 30.60
CA GLU A 208 -10.26 -12.13 29.27
C GLU A 208 -8.74 -11.86 29.19
N PRO A 209 -7.91 -12.90 29.33
CA PRO A 209 -6.47 -12.75 29.37
C PRO A 209 -5.89 -12.35 28.01
N LEU A 210 -4.82 -11.55 28.02
CA LEU A 210 -4.07 -11.23 26.80
C LEU A 210 -3.47 -12.51 26.21
N ILE A 211 -3.56 -12.70 24.89
CA ILE A 211 -2.97 -13.89 24.27
C ILE A 211 -1.44 -13.76 24.23
N PRO A 212 -0.70 -14.88 24.36
CA PRO A 212 0.77 -14.85 24.35
C PRO A 212 1.38 -14.21 23.10
N ALA A 213 0.77 -14.39 21.92
CA ALA A 213 1.28 -13.81 20.67
C ALA A 213 1.35 -12.28 20.75
N LEU A 214 0.29 -11.64 21.24
CA LEU A 214 0.24 -10.19 21.35
C LEU A 214 1.23 -9.68 22.41
N LEU A 215 1.27 -10.31 23.59
CA LEU A 215 2.23 -9.94 24.64
C LEU A 215 3.69 -10.01 24.15
N ASN A 216 4.09 -11.14 23.55
CA ASN A 216 5.45 -11.30 23.06
C ASN A 216 5.79 -10.30 21.94
N SER A 217 4.84 -10.00 21.05
CA SER A 217 5.04 -8.99 20.00
C SER A 217 5.20 -7.57 20.56
N MET A 218 4.47 -7.21 21.62
CA MET A 218 4.65 -5.93 22.33
C MET A 218 6.03 -5.84 22.99
N LEU A 219 6.48 -6.91 23.64
CA LEU A 219 7.80 -6.98 24.27
C LEU A 219 8.93 -6.95 23.25
N LEU A 220 8.77 -7.64 22.11
CA LEU A 220 9.70 -7.60 20.98
C LEU A 220 9.87 -6.19 20.43
N MET A 221 8.75 -5.47 20.23
CA MET A 221 8.80 -4.06 19.83
C MET A 221 9.43 -3.17 20.90
N GLY A 222 9.15 -3.44 22.17
CA GLY A 222 9.84 -2.78 23.29
C GLY A 222 11.36 -2.97 23.22
N CYS A 223 11.83 -4.17 22.87
CA CYS A 223 13.27 -4.45 22.72
C CYS A 223 13.88 -3.63 21.59
N TYR A 224 13.16 -3.50 20.48
CA TYR A 224 13.61 -2.72 19.33
C TYR A 224 13.89 -1.25 19.67
N PHE A 225 12.96 -0.61 20.41
CA PHE A 225 13.07 0.79 20.79
C PHE A 225 13.83 1.03 22.10
N ALA A 226 14.24 -0.03 22.81
CA ALA A 226 15.04 0.10 24.02
C ALA A 226 16.40 0.73 23.73
N GLN A 227 16.91 1.52 24.66
CA GLN A 227 18.30 2.02 24.61
C GLN A 227 19.24 1.14 25.45
N GLU A 228 18.71 0.51 26.50
CA GLU A 228 19.44 -0.35 27.44
C GLU A 228 19.82 -1.70 26.81
N GLN A 229 21.10 -2.06 26.89
CA GLN A 229 21.61 -3.31 26.32
C GLN A 229 21.01 -4.56 26.97
N GLU A 230 20.69 -4.48 28.27
CA GLU A 230 20.04 -5.56 29.01
C GLU A 230 18.66 -5.89 28.43
N LEU A 231 17.86 -4.88 28.11
CA LEU A 231 16.54 -5.07 27.51
C LEU A 231 16.65 -5.60 26.08
N LYS A 232 17.59 -5.08 25.28
CA LYS A 232 17.86 -5.56 23.92
C LYS A 232 18.27 -7.03 23.87
N SER A 233 18.93 -7.54 24.91
CA SER A 233 19.40 -8.94 24.95
C SER A 233 18.26 -9.96 24.84
N TRP A 234 17.04 -9.56 25.19
CA TRP A 234 15.83 -10.40 25.10
C TRP A 234 15.19 -10.44 23.71
N GLU A 235 15.67 -9.63 22.75
CA GLU A 235 15.06 -9.49 21.43
C GLU A 235 14.88 -10.84 20.72
N ASN A 236 15.92 -11.68 20.69
CA ASN A 236 15.86 -13.00 20.04
C ASN A 236 14.86 -13.95 20.71
N GLU A 237 14.79 -13.92 22.04
CA GLU A 237 13.86 -14.77 22.79
C GLU A 237 12.41 -14.37 22.51
N PHE A 238 12.09 -13.07 22.56
CA PHE A 238 10.75 -12.60 22.23
C PHE A 238 10.41 -12.74 20.74
N PHE A 239 11.41 -12.67 19.85
CA PHE A 239 11.22 -12.95 18.43
C PHE A 239 10.74 -14.39 18.21
N GLU A 240 11.47 -15.38 18.76
CA GLU A 240 11.07 -16.77 18.66
C GLU A 240 9.70 -16.99 19.31
N ARG A 241 9.50 -16.53 20.55
CA ARG A 241 8.20 -16.66 21.23
C ARG A 241 7.04 -16.08 20.45
N THR A 242 7.23 -14.91 19.83
CA THR A 242 6.21 -14.28 18.99
C THR A 242 5.88 -15.16 17.79
N LYS A 243 6.91 -15.66 17.09
CA LYS A 243 6.75 -16.55 15.93
C LYS A 243 5.97 -17.81 16.29
N TRP A 244 6.43 -18.54 17.31
CA TRP A 244 5.81 -19.77 17.78
C TRP A 244 4.35 -19.52 18.24
N ALA A 245 4.11 -18.46 19.01
CA ALA A 245 2.77 -18.14 19.49
C ALA A 245 1.81 -17.73 18.37
N ILE A 246 2.29 -17.07 17.30
CA ILE A 246 1.47 -16.79 16.11
C ILE A 246 1.08 -18.11 15.43
N GLU A 247 2.05 -18.98 15.13
CA GLU A 247 1.81 -20.25 14.44
C GLU A 247 0.88 -21.18 15.24
N GLU A 248 1.10 -21.31 16.54
CA GLU A 248 0.26 -22.10 17.44
C GLU A 248 -1.17 -21.54 17.49
N ASN A 249 -1.33 -20.22 17.61
CA ASN A 249 -2.66 -19.63 17.74
C ASN A 249 -3.53 -19.78 16.46
N ILE A 250 -2.93 -19.93 15.27
CA ILE A 250 -3.70 -20.18 14.03
C ILE A 250 -4.41 -21.54 14.13
N THR A 251 -3.81 -22.54 14.79
CA THR A 251 -4.44 -23.86 14.95
C THR A 251 -5.73 -23.79 15.77
N PHE A 252 -5.80 -22.88 16.74
CA PHE A 252 -7.00 -22.64 17.53
C PHE A 252 -8.12 -21.93 16.75
N ALA A 253 -7.82 -21.26 15.63
CA ALA A 253 -8.83 -20.61 14.79
C ALA A 253 -9.82 -21.62 14.16
N HIS A 254 -9.42 -22.89 14.02
CA HIS A 254 -10.29 -23.97 13.54
C HIS A 254 -11.15 -24.62 14.65
N SER A 255 -10.86 -24.32 15.92
CA SER A 255 -11.56 -24.89 17.08
C SER A 255 -12.91 -24.19 17.25
N SER A 256 -13.88 -24.63 16.43
CA SER A 256 -15.24 -24.10 16.39
C SER A 256 -15.91 -24.22 17.76
N GLY A 257 -15.96 -23.15 18.55
CA GLY A 257 -17.01 -22.98 19.57
C GLY A 257 -16.64 -22.51 20.98
N ASP A 258 -15.37 -22.48 21.38
CA ASP A 258 -15.04 -22.29 22.81
C ASP A 258 -14.78 -20.83 23.25
N GLY A 259 -14.83 -19.84 22.34
CA GLY A 259 -14.62 -18.43 22.68
C GLY A 259 -13.20 -18.07 23.16
N LYS A 260 -12.24 -19.00 23.06
CA LYS A 260 -10.85 -18.82 23.53
C LYS A 260 -9.93 -18.10 22.55
N TYR A 261 -10.34 -17.98 21.28
CA TYR A 261 -9.52 -17.35 20.23
C TYR A 261 -9.88 -15.86 20.09
N ASN A 262 -8.99 -14.98 20.52
CA ASN A 262 -9.12 -13.54 20.28
C ASN A 262 -8.43 -13.18 18.95
N SER A 263 -9.23 -13.09 17.89
CA SER A 263 -8.75 -12.87 16.52
C SER A 263 -8.12 -11.50 16.30
N LEU A 264 -8.59 -10.46 16.98
CA LEU A 264 -8.03 -9.11 16.84
C LEU A 264 -6.66 -9.02 17.51
N HIS A 265 -6.49 -9.64 18.68
CA HIS A 265 -5.17 -9.72 19.32
C HIS A 265 -4.18 -10.49 18.44
N HIS A 266 -4.62 -11.60 17.84
CA HIS A 266 -3.80 -12.39 16.93
C HIS A 266 -3.37 -11.55 15.72
N LEU A 267 -4.33 -10.89 15.07
CA LEU A 267 -4.07 -10.08 13.89
C LEU A 267 -3.14 -8.90 14.21
N GLN A 268 -3.33 -8.22 15.34
CA GLN A 268 -2.42 -7.16 15.80
C GLN A 268 -0.99 -7.67 16.00
N ALA A 269 -0.83 -8.86 16.58
CA ALA A 269 0.48 -9.48 16.78
C ALA A 269 1.15 -9.82 15.44
N MET A 270 0.40 -10.36 14.47
CA MET A 270 0.93 -10.66 13.13
C MET A 270 1.39 -9.40 12.39
N THR A 271 0.60 -8.32 12.44
CA THR A 271 0.94 -7.05 11.80
C THR A 271 2.19 -6.43 12.40
N MET A 272 2.28 -6.40 13.73
CA MET A 272 3.49 -5.96 14.43
C MET A 272 4.69 -6.84 14.07
N PHE A 273 4.53 -8.16 14.06
CA PHE A 273 5.62 -9.06 13.72
C PHE A 273 6.15 -8.83 12.30
N GLY A 274 5.27 -8.64 11.32
CA GLY A 274 5.65 -8.25 9.96
C GLY A 274 6.37 -6.91 9.89
N LEU A 275 5.90 -5.92 10.65
CA LEU A 275 6.54 -4.61 10.76
C LEU A 275 7.94 -4.69 11.37
N TYR A 276 8.15 -5.58 12.37
CA TYR A 276 9.45 -5.81 12.97
C TYR A 276 10.48 -6.35 11.95
N TYR A 277 10.09 -7.23 11.03
CA TYR A 277 10.99 -7.65 9.95
C TYR A 277 11.44 -6.48 9.08
N TYR A 278 10.52 -5.58 8.73
CA TYR A 278 10.90 -4.35 8.05
C TYR A 278 11.84 -3.50 8.91
N PHE A 279 11.56 -3.31 10.19
CA PHE A 279 12.48 -2.58 11.07
C PHE A 279 13.90 -3.15 11.04
N LYS A 280 14.06 -4.48 11.00
CA LYS A 280 15.38 -5.15 10.92
C LYS A 280 15.97 -5.23 9.50
N GLY A 281 15.38 -4.60 8.50
CA GLY A 281 15.89 -4.63 7.13
C GLY A 281 15.58 -5.91 6.34
N ARG A 282 14.70 -6.77 6.84
CA ARG A 282 14.33 -8.05 6.23
C ARG A 282 13.13 -7.86 5.30
N LEU A 283 13.38 -7.19 4.17
CA LEU A 283 12.38 -6.72 3.18
C LEU A 283 11.33 -7.78 2.80
N LEU A 284 11.78 -8.91 2.26
CA LEU A 284 10.89 -9.95 1.73
C LEU A 284 10.09 -10.64 2.84
N GLU A 285 10.72 -10.87 3.99
CA GLU A 285 10.05 -11.49 5.14
C GLU A 285 8.98 -10.57 5.72
N GLY A 286 9.26 -9.26 5.82
CA GLY A 286 8.26 -8.25 6.18
C GLY A 286 7.07 -8.26 5.23
N HIS A 287 7.32 -8.34 3.92
CA HIS A 287 6.26 -8.44 2.92
C HIS A 287 5.40 -9.70 3.11
N VAL A 288 6.02 -10.86 3.24
CA VAL A 288 5.29 -12.14 3.47
C VAL A 288 4.42 -12.07 4.73
N HIS A 289 4.97 -11.59 5.85
CA HIS A 289 4.23 -11.56 7.11
C HIS A 289 3.09 -10.53 7.12
N THR A 290 3.30 -9.34 6.53
CA THR A 290 2.24 -8.33 6.41
C THR A 290 1.13 -8.73 5.44
N ALA A 291 1.47 -9.43 4.35
CA ALA A 291 0.48 -10.04 3.45
C ALA A 291 -0.32 -11.15 4.15
N HIS A 292 0.32 -12.00 4.95
CA HIS A 292 -0.38 -13.03 5.74
C HIS A 292 -1.37 -12.41 6.74
N ALA A 293 -0.96 -11.37 7.46
CA ALA A 293 -1.85 -10.63 8.37
C ALA A 293 -3.07 -10.06 7.61
N THR A 294 -2.83 -9.37 6.50
CA THR A 294 -3.89 -8.78 5.68
C THR A 294 -4.86 -9.82 5.13
N ARG A 295 -4.37 -10.98 4.67
CA ARG A 295 -5.22 -12.07 4.19
C ARG A 295 -6.03 -12.71 5.33
N LEU A 296 -5.48 -12.82 6.54
CA LEU A 296 -6.25 -13.23 7.70
C LEU A 296 -7.37 -12.23 8.01
N ALA A 297 -7.09 -10.92 7.94
CA ALA A 297 -8.11 -9.88 8.12
C ALA A 297 -9.25 -10.00 7.09
N VAL A 298 -8.94 -10.31 5.83
CA VAL A 298 -9.95 -10.60 4.79
C VAL A 298 -10.73 -11.87 5.12
N ALA A 299 -10.07 -12.94 5.57
CA ALA A 299 -10.74 -14.19 5.97
C ALA A 299 -11.71 -13.99 7.15
N LEU A 300 -11.38 -13.08 8.07
CA LEU A 300 -12.25 -12.66 9.17
C LEU A 300 -13.42 -11.75 8.71
N GLY A 301 -13.36 -11.25 7.47
CA GLY A 301 -14.34 -10.33 6.89
C GLY A 301 -14.14 -8.87 7.28
N LEU A 302 -12.97 -8.50 7.82
CA LEU A 302 -12.69 -7.15 8.28
C LEU A 302 -12.58 -6.13 7.14
N ASN A 303 -12.43 -6.58 5.90
CA ASN A 303 -12.47 -5.75 4.69
C ASN A 303 -13.88 -5.30 4.29
N LYS A 304 -14.94 -5.76 4.97
CA LYS A 304 -16.34 -5.42 4.66
C LYS A 304 -17.14 -4.90 5.87
N LEU A 305 -16.52 -4.11 6.75
CA LEU A 305 -17.14 -3.61 7.99
C LEU A 305 -17.91 -2.30 7.79
N ASN A 306 -18.98 -2.11 8.56
CA ASN A 306 -19.76 -0.87 8.60
C ASN A 306 -20.07 -0.47 10.04
N SER A 307 -20.00 0.83 10.36
CA SER A 307 -20.27 1.34 11.72
C SER A 307 -21.69 1.02 12.20
N ARG A 308 -22.66 0.90 11.28
CA ARG A 308 -24.05 0.56 11.57
C ARG A 308 -24.25 -0.87 12.04
N ILE A 309 -23.26 -1.76 11.93
CA ILE A 309 -23.35 -3.13 12.48
C ILE A 309 -23.69 -3.12 13.98
N PHE A 310 -23.30 -2.04 14.69
CA PHE A 310 -23.60 -1.86 16.10
C PHE A 310 -24.96 -1.19 16.40
N ARG A 311 -25.62 -0.58 15.41
CA ARG A 311 -26.96 0.04 15.59
C ARG A 311 -28.03 -1.07 15.63
N SER A 312 -28.22 -1.67 16.81
CA SER A 312 -29.34 -2.58 17.16
C SER A 312 -29.57 -3.75 16.19
N GLN A 313 -28.91 -4.89 16.41
CA GLN A 313 -29.23 -6.13 15.69
C GLN A 313 -30.61 -6.69 16.10
N SER A 314 -31.61 -6.42 15.28
CA SER A 314 -32.66 -7.39 14.94
C SER A 314 -32.27 -8.22 13.70
N ALA A 315 -30.95 -8.39 13.45
CA ALA A 315 -30.45 -9.16 12.32
C ALA A 315 -30.62 -10.65 12.60
N ARG A 316 -31.66 -11.26 12.00
CA ARG A 316 -31.82 -12.72 11.91
C ARG A 316 -30.49 -13.33 11.50
N GLN A 317 -30.00 -14.30 12.27
CA GLN A 317 -28.79 -15.03 11.91
C GLN A 317 -28.99 -15.64 10.52
N PRO A 318 -28.10 -15.36 9.54
CA PRO A 318 -28.14 -16.11 8.29
C PRO A 318 -27.95 -17.59 8.62
N PRO A 319 -28.65 -18.50 7.94
CA PRO A 319 -28.53 -19.93 8.19
C PRO A 319 -27.06 -20.35 8.06
N LYS A 320 -26.53 -21.06 9.07
CA LYS A 320 -25.16 -21.61 9.04
C LYS A 320 -25.04 -22.50 7.81
N GLN A 321 -24.27 -22.08 6.82
CA GLN A 321 -23.89 -22.99 5.75
C GLN A 321 -22.86 -23.99 6.28
N PRO A 322 -22.97 -25.28 5.96
CA PRO A 322 -22.17 -26.35 6.60
C PRO A 322 -20.66 -26.29 6.33
N PHE A 323 -20.15 -25.34 5.54
CA PHE A 323 -18.74 -25.21 5.18
C PHE A 323 -18.19 -23.76 5.18
N GLU A 324 -18.95 -22.78 5.70
CA GLU A 324 -18.49 -21.39 5.71
C GLU A 324 -17.72 -21.09 7.01
N ILE A 325 -16.50 -20.56 6.87
CA ILE A 325 -15.73 -20.01 8.01
C ILE A 325 -16.59 -18.90 8.63
N GLN A 326 -16.90 -19.03 9.92
CA GLN A 326 -17.71 -18.03 10.61
C GLN A 326 -16.97 -16.69 10.61
N ARG A 327 -17.55 -15.69 9.96
CA ARG A 327 -17.01 -14.33 9.97
C ARG A 327 -16.97 -13.78 11.39
N TRP A 328 -15.93 -12.99 11.67
CA TRP A 328 -15.80 -12.29 12.94
C TRP A 328 -16.98 -11.34 13.16
N ARG A 329 -17.37 -11.14 14.43
CA ARG A 329 -18.40 -10.19 14.84
C ARG A 329 -17.96 -9.41 16.07
N PRO A 330 -18.24 -8.11 16.14
CA PRO A 330 -17.93 -7.30 17.31
C PRO A 330 -18.78 -7.70 18.51
N ARG A 331 -18.19 -7.73 19.70
CA ARG A 331 -18.87 -7.88 21.00
C ARG A 331 -19.47 -6.56 21.47
N ASP A 332 -18.79 -5.45 21.19
CA ASP A 332 -19.23 -4.10 21.52
C ASP A 332 -18.80 -3.07 20.46
N SER A 333 -19.23 -1.81 20.63
CA SER A 333 -18.90 -0.71 19.70
C SER A 333 -17.41 -0.47 19.61
N VAL A 334 -16.71 -0.52 20.73
CA VAL A 334 -15.27 -0.24 20.78
C VAL A 334 -14.50 -1.32 20.02
N GLU A 335 -14.89 -2.59 20.16
CA GLU A 335 -14.27 -3.69 19.40
C GLU A 335 -14.53 -3.58 17.90
N LEU A 336 -15.69 -3.05 17.48
CA LEU A 336 -15.91 -2.68 16.08
C LEU A 336 -14.94 -1.59 15.61
N GLY A 337 -14.70 -0.57 16.44
CA GLY A 337 -13.69 0.46 16.17
C GLY A 337 -12.27 -0.10 16.07
N GLU A 338 -11.89 -0.98 16.99
CA GLU A 338 -10.61 -1.71 16.98
C GLU A 338 -10.44 -2.48 15.66
N ALA A 339 -11.47 -3.21 15.22
CA ALA A 339 -11.44 -3.98 13.99
C ALA A 339 -11.36 -3.12 12.72
N ILE A 340 -12.11 -2.00 12.64
CA ILE A 340 -12.04 -1.07 11.51
C ILE A 340 -10.64 -0.49 11.39
N ASN A 341 -10.09 0.02 12.49
CA ASN A 341 -8.76 0.64 12.48
C ASN A 341 -7.66 -0.39 12.20
N LEU A 342 -7.75 -1.59 12.79
CA LEU A 342 -6.79 -2.67 12.54
C LEU A 342 -6.82 -3.15 11.09
N TRP A 343 -8.00 -3.23 10.45
CA TRP A 343 -8.10 -3.49 9.02
C TRP A 343 -7.32 -2.47 8.20
N TRP A 344 -7.55 -1.17 8.45
CA TRP A 344 -6.89 -0.10 7.72
C TRP A 344 -5.38 -0.07 7.95
N ASN A 345 -4.92 -0.43 9.14
CA ASN A 345 -3.51 -0.57 9.43
C ASN A 345 -2.88 -1.75 8.66
N CYS A 346 -3.55 -2.92 8.64
CA CYS A 346 -3.09 -4.08 7.86
C CYS A 346 -2.98 -3.70 6.37
N ASN A 347 -4.06 -3.14 5.80
CA ASN A 347 -4.10 -2.75 4.40
C ASN A 347 -3.04 -1.68 4.06
N SER A 348 -2.92 -0.62 4.85
CA SER A 348 -1.94 0.45 4.59
C SER A 348 -0.49 -0.06 4.68
N THR A 349 -0.19 -0.89 5.67
CA THR A 349 1.13 -1.51 5.86
C THR A 349 1.47 -2.45 4.71
N GLU A 350 0.51 -3.25 4.26
CA GLU A 350 0.69 -4.18 3.14
C GLU A 350 0.88 -3.44 1.80
N LEU A 351 0.11 -2.39 1.55
CA LEU A 351 0.26 -1.56 0.35
C LEU A 351 1.64 -0.89 0.33
N ALA A 352 2.03 -0.24 1.41
CA ALA A 352 3.33 0.41 1.51
C ALA A 352 4.48 -0.61 1.40
N GLY A 353 4.34 -1.78 2.03
CA GLY A 353 5.28 -2.88 1.92
C GLY A 353 5.40 -3.44 0.50
N SER A 354 4.28 -3.62 -0.20
CA SER A 354 4.22 -4.03 -1.61
C SER A 354 4.94 -3.03 -2.51
N THR A 355 4.67 -1.72 -2.34
CA THR A 355 5.38 -0.65 -3.06
C THR A 355 6.88 -0.67 -2.77
N LEU A 356 7.28 -0.79 -1.50
CA LEU A 356 8.69 -0.83 -1.09
C LEU A 356 9.47 -1.97 -1.74
N ASN A 357 8.82 -3.12 -1.93
CA ASN A 357 9.42 -4.31 -2.54
C ASN A 357 9.26 -4.35 -4.07
N GLY A 358 8.47 -3.44 -4.68
CA GLY A 358 8.10 -3.53 -6.09
C GLY A 358 7.23 -4.76 -6.41
N LEU A 359 6.43 -5.22 -5.46
CA LEU A 359 5.56 -6.40 -5.56
C LEU A 359 4.08 -5.99 -5.62
N PRO A 360 3.20 -6.82 -6.21
CA PRO A 360 1.77 -6.53 -6.23
C PRO A 360 1.12 -6.71 -4.84
N SER A 361 0.10 -5.91 -4.56
CA SER A 361 -0.72 -6.08 -3.34
C SER A 361 -1.58 -7.35 -3.41
N CYS A 362 -1.83 -7.95 -2.25
CA CYS A 362 -2.64 -9.15 -2.10
C CYS A 362 -4.16 -8.92 -2.10
N VAL A 363 -4.64 -7.66 -2.02
CA VAL A 363 -6.07 -7.32 -2.01
C VAL A 363 -6.39 -6.28 -3.10
N SER A 364 -7.48 -6.48 -3.84
CA SER A 364 -7.94 -5.49 -4.83
C SER A 364 -8.59 -4.29 -4.14
N LEU A 365 -8.09 -3.08 -4.41
CA LEU A 365 -8.67 -1.85 -3.86
C LEU A 365 -10.09 -1.58 -4.36
N GLU A 366 -10.44 -2.02 -5.57
CA GLU A 366 -11.68 -1.66 -6.25
C GLU A 366 -12.83 -2.63 -5.95
N ASP A 367 -12.52 -3.91 -5.76
CA ASP A 367 -13.56 -4.95 -5.64
C ASP A 367 -13.73 -5.50 -4.23
N ASP A 368 -12.66 -5.46 -3.41
CA ASP A 368 -12.63 -6.22 -2.16
C ASP A 368 -12.90 -5.38 -0.92
N ILE A 369 -12.76 -4.05 -0.98
CA ILE A 369 -12.78 -3.18 0.20
C ILE A 369 -14.05 -2.36 0.27
N THR A 370 -14.95 -2.72 1.19
CA THR A 370 -16.16 -1.95 1.50
C THR A 370 -16.18 -1.44 2.93
N THR A 371 -15.06 -1.55 3.64
CA THR A 371 -14.93 -1.07 5.02
C THR A 371 -14.96 0.45 5.06
N VAL A 372 -15.74 0.98 6.00
CA VAL A 372 -15.85 2.42 6.24
C VAL A 372 -14.51 3.00 6.68
N TRP A 373 -14.28 4.28 6.39
CA TRP A 373 -13.04 4.96 6.76
C TRP A 373 -12.73 4.88 8.28
N PRO A 374 -11.44 4.90 8.68
CA PRO A 374 -11.02 4.86 10.08
C PRO A 374 -11.70 5.91 10.96
N ARG A 375 -11.83 5.62 12.25
CA ARG A 375 -12.38 6.56 13.24
C ARG A 375 -11.61 6.50 14.54
N LEU A 376 -11.66 7.56 15.33
CA LEU A 376 -11.02 7.55 16.64
C LEU A 376 -11.78 6.57 17.55
N LEU A 377 -11.05 5.79 18.36
CA LEU A 377 -11.67 4.83 19.27
C LEU A 377 -12.61 5.52 20.28
N SER A 378 -12.30 6.76 20.67
CA SER A 378 -13.14 7.59 21.54
C SER A 378 -14.56 7.79 21.01
N ASP A 379 -14.74 7.81 19.68
CA ASP A 379 -16.07 7.95 19.06
C ASP A 379 -16.95 6.74 19.40
N PHE A 380 -16.35 5.54 19.48
CA PHE A 380 -17.02 4.30 19.81
C PHE A 380 -17.26 4.11 21.31
N GLU A 381 -16.49 4.78 22.17
CA GLU A 381 -16.66 4.77 23.63
C GLU A 381 -17.80 5.66 24.10
N SER A 382 -18.04 6.78 23.40
CA SER A 382 -19.01 7.80 23.79
C SER A 382 -20.47 7.31 23.83
N GLY A 383 -20.75 6.16 23.20
CA GLY A 383 -22.11 5.63 23.06
C GLY A 383 -23.04 6.49 22.18
N HIS A 384 -22.53 7.60 21.64
CA HIS A 384 -23.29 8.44 20.73
C HIS A 384 -23.51 7.72 19.40
N PRO A 385 -24.63 8.00 18.70
CA PRO A 385 -24.82 7.52 17.35
C PRO A 385 -23.67 8.02 16.47
N LEU A 386 -22.82 7.09 16.03
CA LEU A 386 -21.78 7.38 15.04
C LEU A 386 -22.43 8.00 13.79
N PRO A 387 -21.85 9.00 13.13
CA PRO A 387 -22.40 9.57 11.90
C PRO A 387 -22.59 8.50 10.81
N ASP A 388 -23.56 8.70 9.91
CA ASP A 388 -23.78 7.80 8.78
C ASP A 388 -22.57 7.81 7.82
N ASP A 389 -21.73 6.78 7.86
CA ASP A 389 -20.50 6.62 7.08
C ASP A 389 -20.63 5.55 5.99
N ASN A 390 -21.38 5.85 4.93
CA ASN A 390 -21.53 4.94 3.79
C ASN A 390 -20.30 4.82 2.89
N TYR A 391 -19.23 5.54 3.21
CA TYR A 391 -18.13 5.74 2.28
C TYR A 391 -16.96 4.83 2.60
N SER A 392 -16.42 4.24 1.54
CA SER A 392 -15.22 3.39 1.55
C SER A 392 -14.33 3.79 0.37
N VAL A 393 -13.34 2.96 0.05
CA VAL A 393 -12.40 3.16 -1.07
C VAL A 393 -13.12 3.51 -2.37
N ASN A 394 -14.17 2.76 -2.71
CA ASN A 394 -14.90 2.93 -3.97
C ASN A 394 -15.60 4.29 -4.10
N SER A 395 -15.86 4.98 -3.00
CA SER A 395 -16.47 6.30 -3.00
C SER A 395 -15.46 7.43 -3.27
N LEU A 396 -14.16 7.16 -3.25
CA LEU A 396 -13.12 8.20 -3.35
C LEU A 396 -13.03 8.78 -4.77
N LEU A 397 -13.14 7.94 -5.81
CA LEU A 397 -13.10 8.34 -7.23
C LEU A 397 -14.48 8.23 -7.92
N ASP A 398 -15.53 7.98 -7.16
CA ASP A 398 -16.89 7.92 -7.68
C ASP A 398 -17.40 9.35 -7.98
N PRO A 399 -17.86 9.65 -9.20
CA PRO A 399 -18.24 11.02 -9.58
C PRO A 399 -19.36 11.65 -8.75
N LEU A 400 -20.22 10.84 -8.13
CA LEU A 400 -21.36 11.33 -7.36
C LEU A 400 -20.99 11.62 -5.91
N THR A 401 -19.94 10.96 -5.39
CA THR A 401 -19.59 11.01 -3.96
C THR A 401 -18.19 11.58 -3.70
N SER A 402 -17.31 11.64 -4.70
CA SER A 402 -15.91 12.07 -4.56
C SER A 402 -15.78 13.45 -3.91
N SER A 403 -16.60 14.43 -4.30
CA SER A 403 -16.56 15.78 -3.73
C SER A 403 -16.81 15.84 -2.22
N ILE A 404 -17.54 14.86 -1.67
CA ILE A 404 -17.81 14.73 -0.23
C ILE A 404 -16.70 13.90 0.43
N VAL A 405 -16.31 12.79 -0.20
CA VAL A 405 -15.43 11.79 0.41
C VAL A 405 -13.96 12.19 0.35
N VAL A 406 -13.52 12.92 -0.67
CA VAL A 406 -12.14 13.37 -0.80
C VAL A 406 -11.83 14.51 0.15
N SER A 407 -12.81 15.36 0.45
CA SER A 407 -12.64 16.46 1.41
C SER A 407 -12.25 15.90 2.78
N VAL A 408 -11.06 16.28 3.26
CA VAL A 408 -10.54 15.83 4.56
C VAL A 408 -10.70 16.86 5.67
N SER A 409 -11.41 17.96 5.42
CA SER A 409 -11.62 19.05 6.39
C SER A 409 -12.42 18.66 7.63
N ARG A 410 -12.96 17.44 7.71
CA ARG A 410 -13.66 16.91 8.90
C ARG A 410 -13.16 15.54 9.33
N ASP A 411 -12.11 15.06 8.68
CA ASP A 411 -11.59 13.73 8.92
C ASP A 411 -10.60 13.72 10.10
N ASN A 412 -10.50 12.56 10.74
CA ASN A 412 -9.44 12.30 11.71
C ASN A 412 -8.15 11.86 11.01
N VAL A 413 -7.03 11.98 11.70
CA VAL A 413 -5.69 11.70 11.16
C VAL A 413 -5.54 10.30 10.54
N LYS A 414 -6.22 9.27 11.09
CA LYS A 414 -6.15 7.91 10.54
C LYS A 414 -6.84 7.81 9.18
N SER A 415 -7.96 8.51 9.00
CA SER A 415 -8.62 8.63 7.68
C SER A 415 -7.75 9.34 6.67
N LEU A 416 -7.06 10.42 7.06
CA LEU A 416 -6.15 11.15 6.18
C LEU A 416 -5.03 10.21 5.69
N ILE A 417 -4.40 9.45 6.60
CA ILE A 417 -3.35 8.49 6.26
C ILE A 417 -3.85 7.43 5.27
N ALA A 418 -5.00 6.80 5.56
CA ALA A 418 -5.57 5.76 4.69
C ALA A 418 -5.88 6.30 3.29
N LYS A 419 -6.53 7.47 3.21
CA LYS A 419 -6.86 8.13 1.93
C LYS A 419 -5.61 8.54 1.14
N SER A 420 -4.60 9.11 1.80
CA SER A 420 -3.36 9.50 1.11
C SER A 420 -2.60 8.31 0.53
N TYR A 421 -2.54 7.18 1.26
CA TYR A 421 -1.90 5.97 0.72
C TYR A 421 -2.65 5.39 -0.47
N ILE A 422 -3.99 5.36 -0.43
CA ILE A 422 -4.80 4.87 -1.56
C ILE A 422 -4.61 5.74 -2.80
N LEU A 423 -4.66 7.07 -2.65
CA LEU A 423 -4.41 8.00 -3.75
C LEU A 423 -3.01 7.81 -4.34
N MET A 424 -2.00 7.61 -3.49
CA MET A 424 -0.63 7.33 -3.93
C MET A 424 -0.54 6.04 -4.74
N VAL A 425 -1.18 4.96 -4.28
CA VAL A 425 -1.18 3.68 -4.99
C VAL A 425 -1.91 3.79 -6.33
N TRP A 426 -3.03 4.52 -6.41
CA TRP A 426 -3.73 4.74 -7.68
C TRP A 426 -2.91 5.61 -8.65
N ALA A 427 -2.27 6.66 -8.16
CA ALA A 427 -1.35 7.48 -8.95
C ALA A 427 -0.20 6.64 -9.52
N ALA A 428 0.44 5.81 -8.69
CA ALA A 428 1.49 4.90 -9.13
C ALA A 428 1.03 3.90 -10.19
N LYS A 429 -0.19 3.32 -10.04
CA LYS A 429 -0.78 2.43 -11.05
C LYS A 429 -0.97 3.14 -12.38
N LEU A 430 -1.53 4.35 -12.37
CA LEU A 430 -1.75 5.15 -13.58
C LEU A 430 -0.43 5.54 -14.26
N ASP A 431 0.62 5.83 -13.49
CA ASP A 431 1.97 6.10 -14.01
C ASP A 431 2.55 4.87 -14.73
N ILE A 432 2.47 3.68 -14.11
CA ILE A 432 2.94 2.42 -14.72
C ILE A 432 2.20 2.11 -16.03
N GLU A 433 0.87 2.27 -16.02
CA GLU A 433 0.04 2.09 -17.22
C GLU A 433 0.43 3.10 -18.32
N ARG A 434 0.73 4.34 -17.95
CA ARG A 434 1.13 5.41 -18.87
C ARG A 434 2.50 5.17 -19.49
N VAL A 435 3.46 4.68 -18.70
CA VAL A 435 4.78 4.28 -19.19
C VAL A 435 4.65 3.12 -20.18
N SER A 436 3.71 2.19 -19.95
CA SER A 436 3.45 1.06 -20.83
C SER A 436 2.68 1.44 -22.10
N ASN A 437 1.84 2.47 -22.04
CA ASN A 437 1.06 2.99 -23.17
C ASN A 437 1.14 4.53 -23.26
N HIS A 438 2.12 5.03 -24.02
CA HIS A 438 2.41 6.46 -24.18
C HIS A 438 1.32 7.29 -24.87
N GLN A 439 0.26 6.69 -25.44
CA GLN A 439 -0.88 7.45 -25.97
C GLN A 439 -1.99 7.57 -24.92
N GLY A 440 -2.15 6.56 -24.07
CA GLY A 440 -3.24 6.48 -23.09
C GLY A 440 -4.58 6.20 -23.79
N SER A 441 -5.42 5.34 -23.21
CA SER A 441 -6.80 5.17 -23.68
C SER A 441 -7.69 6.30 -23.17
N GLU A 442 -8.85 6.51 -23.79
CA GLU A 442 -9.89 7.42 -23.28
C GLU A 442 -10.26 7.08 -21.82
N GLU A 443 -10.39 5.79 -21.51
CA GLU A 443 -10.63 5.30 -20.15
C GLU A 443 -9.50 5.65 -19.17
N TRP A 444 -8.24 5.63 -19.62
CA TRP A 444 -7.11 6.06 -18.80
C TRP A 444 -7.21 7.56 -18.48
N TRP A 445 -7.54 8.41 -19.44
CA TRP A 445 -7.71 9.85 -19.23
C TRP A 445 -8.84 10.16 -18.24
N ILE A 446 -9.97 9.46 -18.33
CA ILE A 446 -11.06 9.59 -17.37
C ILE A 446 -10.61 9.24 -15.95
N ARG A 447 -9.85 8.15 -15.78
CA ARG A 447 -9.30 7.76 -14.47
C ARG A 447 -8.24 8.74 -13.97
N PHE A 448 -7.39 9.23 -14.86
CA PHE A 448 -6.39 10.25 -14.57
C PHE A 448 -7.04 11.53 -14.04
N GLU A 449 -8.04 12.08 -14.73
CA GLU A 449 -8.74 13.30 -14.32
C GLU A 449 -9.41 13.15 -12.96
N ARG A 450 -10.06 11.99 -12.71
CA ARG A 450 -10.67 11.71 -11.40
C ARG A 450 -9.64 11.63 -10.28
N CYS A 451 -8.52 10.95 -10.53
CA CYS A 451 -7.44 10.84 -9.55
C CYS A 451 -6.79 12.20 -9.28
N ASP A 452 -6.54 12.98 -10.32
CA ASP A 452 -5.98 14.33 -10.22
C ASP A 452 -6.90 15.28 -9.44
N GLN A 453 -8.21 15.31 -9.76
CA GLN A 453 -9.20 16.09 -9.01
C GLN A 453 -9.24 15.68 -7.54
N ALA A 454 -9.18 14.38 -7.26
CA ALA A 454 -9.17 13.88 -5.89
C ALA A 454 -7.90 14.30 -5.12
N ILE A 455 -6.73 14.23 -5.75
CA ILE A 455 -5.47 14.67 -5.14
C ILE A 455 -5.51 16.17 -4.85
N ASN A 456 -5.93 16.99 -5.81
CA ASN A 456 -6.00 18.45 -5.64
C ASN A 456 -6.99 18.83 -4.53
N GLN A 457 -8.20 18.24 -4.52
CA GLN A 457 -9.17 18.53 -3.48
C GLN A 457 -8.70 18.08 -2.09
N PHE A 458 -8.00 16.94 -1.98
CA PHE A 458 -7.37 16.52 -0.74
C PHE A 458 -6.35 17.57 -0.27
N MET A 459 -5.48 18.01 -1.17
CA MET A 459 -4.44 19.01 -0.87
C MET A 459 -5.01 20.36 -0.43
N GLU A 460 -6.13 20.79 -1.01
CA GLU A 460 -6.82 22.03 -0.63
C GLU A 460 -7.50 21.96 0.73
N THR A 461 -7.91 20.76 1.15
CA THR A 461 -8.73 20.56 2.37
C THR A 461 -7.95 19.99 3.55
N MET A 462 -6.71 19.54 3.35
CA MET A 462 -5.86 18.98 4.40
C MET A 462 -5.35 20.05 5.37
N PRO A 463 -5.19 19.71 6.67
CA PRO A 463 -4.63 20.63 7.65
C PRO A 463 -3.19 21.03 7.30
N PRO A 464 -2.80 22.30 7.50
CA PRO A 464 -1.42 22.72 7.29
C PRO A 464 -0.50 22.08 8.33
N VAL A 465 0.75 21.78 7.93
CA VAL A 465 1.77 21.37 8.90
C VAL A 465 2.12 22.57 9.78
N ARG A 466 1.85 22.45 11.07
CA ARG A 466 2.28 23.41 12.09
C ARG A 466 3.08 22.65 13.14
N LEU A 467 4.06 23.31 13.75
CA LEU A 467 4.74 22.77 14.94
C LEU A 467 3.69 22.54 16.03
N SER A 468 3.24 21.29 16.16
CA SER A 468 2.32 20.86 17.22
C SER A 468 3.11 20.67 18.53
N ARG A 469 2.43 20.82 19.67
CA ARG A 469 2.99 20.37 20.96
C ARG A 469 3.14 18.85 21.02
N ASN A 470 2.41 18.12 20.16
CA ASN A 470 2.45 16.68 20.09
C ASN A 470 3.31 16.23 18.88
N VAL A 471 4.44 15.59 19.16
CA VAL A 471 5.37 15.06 18.15
C VAL A 471 4.71 13.99 17.27
N GLU A 472 3.80 13.20 17.82
CA GLU A 472 3.09 12.13 17.10
C GLU A 472 2.13 12.69 16.05
N GLU A 473 1.34 13.70 16.43
CA GLU A 473 0.44 14.40 15.50
C GLU A 473 1.23 15.07 14.37
N LEU A 474 2.35 15.72 14.71
CA LEU A 474 3.26 16.30 13.73
C LEU A 474 3.80 15.22 12.77
N ALA A 475 4.25 14.07 13.29
CA ALA A 475 4.75 12.96 12.47
C ALA A 475 3.70 12.45 11.49
N TYR A 476 2.44 12.34 11.91
CA TYR A 476 1.35 11.95 11.03
C TYR A 476 1.04 12.98 9.96
N LEU A 477 0.98 14.28 10.31
CA LEU A 477 0.74 15.33 9.32
C LEU A 477 1.86 15.38 8.27
N ILE A 478 3.11 15.24 8.70
CA ILE A 478 4.26 15.17 7.79
C ILE A 478 4.15 13.96 6.85
N LEU A 479 3.74 12.80 7.37
CA LEU A 479 3.50 11.62 6.54
C LEU A 479 2.39 11.88 5.51
N ILE A 480 1.27 12.46 5.91
CA ILE A 480 0.13 12.75 5.04
C ILE A 480 0.52 13.71 3.92
N HIS A 481 1.18 14.82 4.26
CA HIS A 481 1.69 15.80 3.28
C HIS A 481 2.66 15.12 2.32
N THR A 482 3.63 14.38 2.85
CA THR A 482 4.62 13.66 2.04
C THR A 482 3.95 12.66 1.09
N ALA A 483 2.96 11.90 1.56
CA ALA A 483 2.26 10.90 0.75
C ALA A 483 1.40 11.53 -0.35
N ILE A 484 0.66 12.61 -0.07
CA ILE A 484 -0.21 13.25 -1.08
C ILE A 484 0.60 13.98 -2.15
N TYR A 485 1.69 14.68 -1.78
CA TYR A 485 2.59 15.29 -2.77
C TYR A 485 3.32 14.22 -3.58
N CYS A 486 3.72 13.10 -2.97
CA CYS A 486 4.24 11.96 -3.71
C CYS A 486 3.19 11.38 -4.69
N SER A 487 1.91 11.39 -4.33
CA SER A 487 0.81 10.98 -5.23
C SER A 487 0.73 11.91 -6.45
N GLN A 488 0.76 13.23 -6.23
CA GLN A 488 0.77 14.21 -7.32
C GLN A 488 1.99 14.04 -8.22
N LEU A 489 3.16 13.84 -7.61
CA LEU A 489 4.41 13.61 -8.34
C LEU A 489 4.31 12.36 -9.22
N GLN A 490 3.89 11.23 -8.67
CA GLN A 490 3.75 9.97 -9.40
C GLN A 490 2.74 10.09 -10.54
N LEU A 491 1.57 10.70 -10.31
CA LEU A 491 0.53 10.85 -11.32
C LEU A 491 1.01 11.67 -12.53
N HIS A 492 1.80 12.72 -12.29
CA HIS A 492 2.26 13.64 -13.32
C HIS A 492 3.63 13.32 -13.91
N ASN A 493 4.41 12.42 -13.31
CA ASN A 493 5.81 12.19 -13.68
C ASN A 493 6.00 11.80 -15.16
N ALA A 494 5.32 10.78 -15.64
CA ALA A 494 5.41 10.39 -17.06
C ALA A 494 4.90 11.47 -18.03
N LEU A 495 3.91 12.27 -17.63
CA LEU A 495 3.40 13.38 -18.44
C LEU A 495 4.39 14.55 -18.47
N ALA A 496 5.04 14.86 -17.35
CA ALA A 496 6.07 15.87 -17.27
C ALA A 496 7.26 15.53 -18.19
N GLU A 497 7.72 14.27 -18.19
CA GLU A 497 8.78 13.82 -19.10
C GLU A 497 8.36 13.94 -20.58
N PHE A 498 7.10 13.63 -20.90
CA PHE A 498 6.57 13.83 -22.25
C PHE A 498 6.50 15.31 -22.65
N GLU A 499 6.02 16.18 -21.77
CA GLU A 499 5.99 17.63 -21.97
C GLU A 499 7.39 18.19 -22.25
N LEU A 500 8.39 17.77 -21.47
CA LEU A 500 9.78 18.16 -21.65
C LEU A 500 10.36 17.67 -22.98
N ALA A 501 10.09 16.41 -23.36
CA ALA A 501 10.55 15.86 -24.63
C ALA A 501 9.94 16.61 -25.84
N MET A 502 8.65 16.95 -25.76
CA MET A 502 7.96 17.76 -26.77
C MET A 502 8.53 19.18 -26.84
N GLY A 503 8.81 19.81 -25.70
CA GLY A 503 9.46 21.13 -25.63
C GLY A 503 10.84 21.13 -26.27
N ALA A 504 11.65 20.09 -25.98
CA ALA A 504 12.98 19.91 -26.57
C ALA A 504 12.96 19.71 -28.10
N GLN A 505 11.93 19.05 -28.64
CA GLN A 505 11.77 18.89 -30.09
C GLN A 505 11.30 20.18 -30.77
N ARG A 506 10.44 20.95 -30.11
CA ARG A 506 9.78 22.12 -30.70
C ARG A 506 10.62 23.40 -30.63
N TYR A 507 11.48 23.51 -29.61
CA TYR A 507 12.24 24.72 -29.34
C TYR A 507 13.75 24.43 -29.24
N PRO A 508 14.63 25.21 -29.89
CA PRO A 508 16.08 24.94 -29.92
C PRO A 508 16.74 24.87 -28.53
N ASN A 509 16.17 25.56 -27.55
CA ASN A 509 16.67 25.63 -26.17
C ASN A 509 15.84 24.76 -25.21
N GLY A 510 14.87 23.99 -25.71
CA GLY A 510 13.89 23.24 -24.91
C GLY A 510 12.97 24.11 -24.05
N ARG A 511 12.89 25.42 -24.34
CA ARG A 511 12.08 26.38 -23.58
C ARG A 511 10.79 26.69 -24.32
N ASN A 512 9.68 26.68 -23.59
CA ASN A 512 8.40 27.17 -24.06
C ASN A 512 8.43 28.68 -24.31
N PRO A 513 7.46 29.23 -25.07
CA PRO A 513 7.41 30.66 -25.39
C PRO A 513 7.31 31.58 -24.17
N ASP A 514 6.77 31.08 -23.06
CA ASP A 514 6.66 31.76 -21.77
C ASP A 514 7.97 31.68 -20.93
N GLY A 515 9.00 31.00 -21.45
CA GLY A 515 10.29 30.80 -20.79
C GLY A 515 10.35 29.58 -19.87
N SER A 516 9.24 28.86 -19.68
CA SER A 516 9.20 27.63 -18.88
C SER A 516 9.88 26.45 -19.59
N LEU A 517 10.35 25.45 -18.82
CA LEU A 517 10.96 24.24 -19.39
C LEU A 517 9.92 23.17 -19.78
N GLY A 518 8.81 23.10 -19.05
CA GLY A 518 7.76 22.09 -19.23
C GLY A 518 6.35 22.68 -19.10
N GLY A 519 5.33 21.82 -19.13
CA GLY A 519 3.93 22.23 -19.05
C GLY A 519 3.37 22.18 -17.64
N ILE A 520 2.05 21.95 -17.56
CA ILE A 520 1.29 21.91 -16.30
C ILE A 520 1.75 20.72 -15.44
N SER A 521 1.98 19.55 -16.04
CA SER A 521 2.40 18.37 -15.30
C SER A 521 3.81 18.58 -14.73
N TYR A 522 4.71 19.18 -15.50
CA TYR A 522 6.04 19.56 -15.02
C TYR A 522 5.99 20.56 -13.86
N ALA A 523 5.14 21.58 -13.93
CA ALA A 523 4.96 22.56 -12.85
C ALA A 523 4.46 21.88 -11.56
N ARG A 524 3.49 20.97 -11.67
CA ARG A 524 2.95 20.20 -10.53
C ARG A 524 3.99 19.27 -9.91
N CYS A 525 4.81 18.58 -10.71
CA CYS A 525 5.92 17.78 -10.18
C CYS A 525 6.92 18.63 -9.37
N ASN A 526 7.23 19.85 -9.84
CA ASN A 526 8.12 20.76 -9.14
C ASN A 526 7.53 21.26 -7.82
N GLU A 527 6.24 21.62 -7.82
CA GLU A 527 5.52 22.00 -6.61
C GLU A 527 5.51 20.86 -5.58
N ALA A 528 5.18 19.64 -6.01
CA ALA A 528 5.17 18.46 -5.17
C ALA A 528 6.55 18.17 -4.54
N CYS A 529 7.64 18.28 -5.32
CA CYS A 529 8.99 18.13 -4.80
C CYS A 529 9.29 19.17 -3.72
N ARG A 530 9.02 20.44 -4.01
CA ARG A 530 9.26 21.56 -3.08
C ARG A 530 8.46 21.39 -1.79
N ALA A 531 7.17 21.07 -1.89
CA ALA A 531 6.30 20.92 -0.73
C ALA A 531 6.71 19.72 0.14
N THR A 532 7.10 18.59 -0.47
CA THR A 532 7.61 17.43 0.27
C THR A 532 8.91 17.75 1.01
N VAL A 533 9.83 18.49 0.37
CA VAL A 533 11.09 18.92 1.00
C VAL A 533 10.84 19.88 2.15
N LEU A 534 9.89 20.82 2.00
CA LEU A 534 9.50 21.72 3.08
C LEU A 534 8.92 20.95 4.28
N ALA A 535 8.11 19.93 4.04
CA ALA A 535 7.65 19.04 5.10
C ALA A 535 8.84 18.30 5.76
N ALA A 536 9.74 17.71 4.97
CA ALA A 536 10.93 17.03 5.50
C ALA A 536 11.84 17.95 6.33
N ALA A 537 11.98 19.22 5.93
CA ALA A 537 12.78 20.21 6.66
C ALA A 537 12.24 20.51 8.06
N ILE A 538 10.92 20.40 8.28
CA ILE A 538 10.31 20.63 9.62
C ILE A 538 10.75 19.56 10.63
N VAL A 539 11.02 18.34 10.16
CA VAL A 539 11.41 17.21 11.02
C VAL A 539 12.92 16.96 11.06
N ILE A 540 13.72 17.81 10.41
CA ILE A 540 15.17 17.62 10.30
C ILE A 540 15.89 17.64 11.66
N ASP A 541 15.32 18.31 12.65
CA ASP A 541 15.85 18.40 14.02
C ASP A 541 15.06 17.54 15.03
N ILE A 542 14.02 16.85 14.58
CA ILE A 542 13.17 16.00 15.43
C ILE A 542 13.76 14.59 15.45
N ASP A 543 13.60 13.88 16.57
CA ASP A 543 13.91 12.44 16.65
C ASP A 543 13.04 11.66 15.66
N LEU A 544 13.67 11.16 14.58
CA LEU A 544 12.98 10.42 13.53
C LEU A 544 12.50 9.04 13.99
N SER A 545 12.84 8.60 15.21
CA SER A 545 12.24 7.40 15.79
C SER A 545 10.75 7.50 16.04
N TYR A 546 10.19 8.71 16.04
CA TYR A 546 8.74 8.95 16.08
C TYR A 546 8.07 8.88 14.70
N MET A 547 8.85 8.91 13.61
CA MET A 547 8.31 8.87 12.24
C MET A 547 7.95 7.44 11.85
N ILE A 548 6.89 7.31 11.05
CA ILE A 548 6.53 6.05 10.42
C ILE A 548 7.54 5.73 9.32
N MET A 549 8.16 4.57 9.41
CA MET A 549 9.19 4.05 8.49
C MET A 549 8.88 4.27 7.01
N PHE A 550 7.64 4.03 6.56
CA PHE A 550 7.25 4.09 5.15
C PHE A 550 7.33 5.49 4.52
N ILE A 551 7.50 6.56 5.31
CA ILE A 551 7.74 7.91 4.77
C ILE A 551 8.99 7.95 3.86
N GLY A 552 9.97 7.07 4.12
CA GLY A 552 11.18 6.98 3.32
C GLY A 552 10.93 6.62 1.85
N ILE A 553 9.86 5.89 1.53
CA ILE A 553 9.49 5.55 0.14
C ILE A 553 9.24 6.83 -0.67
N ALA A 554 8.42 7.72 -0.10
CA ALA A 554 8.05 8.95 -0.76
C ALA A 554 9.24 9.91 -0.89
N TRP A 555 10.11 9.99 0.13
CA TRP A 555 11.34 10.78 0.04
C TRP A 555 12.29 10.25 -1.04
N VAL A 556 12.40 8.93 -1.22
CA VAL A 556 13.18 8.33 -2.31
C VAL A 556 12.59 8.72 -3.67
N CYS A 557 11.27 8.60 -3.87
CA CYS A 557 10.61 9.02 -5.11
C CYS A 557 10.90 10.49 -5.47
N VAL A 558 10.81 11.39 -4.49
CA VAL A 558 11.09 12.83 -4.70
C VAL A 558 12.56 13.06 -5.02
N ALA A 559 13.46 12.45 -4.25
CA ALA A 559 14.90 12.63 -4.42
C ALA A 559 15.40 12.07 -5.77
N GLU A 560 14.83 10.97 -6.28
CA GLU A 560 15.11 10.49 -7.64
C GLU A 560 14.74 11.50 -8.73
N VAL A 561 13.60 12.19 -8.60
CA VAL A 561 13.20 13.24 -9.55
C VAL A 561 14.17 14.41 -9.47
N LEU A 562 14.55 14.84 -8.26
CA LEU A 562 15.53 15.92 -8.07
C LEU A 562 16.89 15.58 -8.71
N ILE A 563 17.39 14.35 -8.54
CA ILE A 563 18.66 13.90 -9.14
C ILE A 563 18.63 13.97 -10.67
N ARG A 564 17.50 13.65 -11.30
CA ARG A 564 17.33 13.74 -12.76
C ARG A 564 17.21 15.20 -13.24
N GLU A 565 16.53 16.03 -12.46
CA GLU A 565 16.26 17.44 -12.79
C GLU A 565 17.49 18.35 -12.68
N ILE A 566 18.36 18.15 -11.68
CA ILE A 566 19.50 19.04 -11.42
C ILE A 566 20.41 19.18 -12.67
N PRO A 567 20.93 18.10 -13.29
CA PRO A 567 21.73 18.20 -14.51
C PRO A 567 20.94 18.78 -15.70
N ARG A 568 19.63 18.54 -15.77
CA ARG A 568 18.76 19.06 -16.83
C ARG A 568 18.67 20.59 -16.74
N LEU A 569 18.39 21.14 -15.56
CA LEU A 569 18.36 22.58 -15.32
C LEU A 569 19.71 23.26 -15.59
N ARG A 570 20.82 22.63 -15.16
CA ARG A 570 22.18 23.11 -15.45
C ARG A 570 22.41 23.23 -16.97
N ARG A 571 22.06 22.19 -17.75
CA ARG A 571 22.18 22.19 -19.23
C ARG A 571 21.29 23.24 -19.90
N SER A 572 20.08 23.45 -19.38
CA SER A 572 19.12 24.43 -19.89
C SER A 572 19.38 25.88 -19.43
N GLY A 573 20.44 26.11 -18.64
CA GLY A 573 20.86 27.45 -18.21
C GLY A 573 20.13 28.00 -16.97
N PHE A 574 19.41 27.15 -16.24
CA PHE A 574 18.69 27.51 -15.00
C PHE A 574 19.55 27.20 -13.76
N ALA A 575 20.73 27.83 -13.68
CA ALA A 575 21.72 27.52 -12.63
C ALA A 575 21.22 27.82 -11.21
N ALA A 576 20.42 28.87 -11.03
CA ALA A 576 19.85 29.22 -9.71
C ALA A 576 18.84 28.16 -9.23
N GLU A 577 17.97 27.69 -10.11
CA GLU A 577 16.99 26.64 -9.81
C GLU A 577 17.66 25.29 -9.58
N ALA A 578 18.72 24.97 -10.34
CA ALA A 578 19.53 23.78 -10.09
C ALA A 578 20.15 23.79 -8.68
N LEU A 579 20.71 24.94 -8.27
CA LEU A 579 21.28 25.11 -6.92
C LEU A 579 20.21 24.98 -5.82
N GLU A 580 19.00 25.53 -6.05
CA GLU A 580 17.88 25.34 -5.12
C GLU A 580 17.52 23.85 -4.99
N LYS A 581 17.43 23.12 -6.11
CA LYS A 581 17.15 21.67 -6.09
C LYS A 581 18.26 20.85 -5.44
N GLU A 582 19.52 21.26 -5.55
CA GLU A 582 20.64 20.63 -4.83
C GLU A 582 20.50 20.78 -3.31
N GLN A 583 20.11 21.97 -2.85
CA GLN A 583 19.82 22.19 -1.43
C GLN A 583 18.62 21.34 -0.97
N GLN A 584 17.58 21.28 -1.79
CA GLN A 584 16.41 20.43 -1.52
C GLN A 584 16.78 18.94 -1.41
N LEU A 585 17.62 18.45 -2.33
CA LEU A 585 18.11 17.07 -2.31
C LEU A 585 18.93 16.78 -1.04
N SER A 586 19.80 17.71 -0.63
CA SER A 586 20.63 17.58 0.57
C SER A 586 19.79 17.43 1.86
N ILE A 587 18.66 18.14 1.96
CA ILE A 587 17.71 18.01 3.07
C ILE A 587 17.13 16.60 3.11
N LEU A 588 16.67 16.08 1.97
CA LEU A 588 16.11 14.72 1.90
C LEU A 588 17.15 13.65 2.21
N GLU A 589 18.38 13.79 1.69
CA GLU A 589 19.50 12.87 2.00
C GLU A 589 19.78 12.85 3.51
N THR A 590 19.84 14.03 4.15
CA THR A 590 20.05 14.14 5.60
C THR A 590 18.92 13.45 6.39
N CYS A 591 17.66 13.69 6.01
CA CYS A 591 16.52 13.05 6.65
C CYS A 591 16.52 11.52 6.43
N MET A 592 16.87 11.06 5.23
CA MET A 592 16.98 9.64 4.90
C MET A 592 18.10 8.95 5.69
N ASP A 593 19.29 9.55 5.80
CA ASP A 593 20.41 9.02 6.58
C ASP A 593 20.01 8.80 8.05
N ARG A 594 19.34 9.80 8.66
CA ARG A 594 18.84 9.71 10.03
C ARG A 594 17.73 8.67 10.17
N LEU A 595 16.85 8.54 9.17
CA LEU A 595 15.77 7.56 9.17
C LEU A 595 16.32 6.14 9.05
N VAL A 596 17.35 5.91 8.22
CA VAL A 596 18.03 4.61 8.07
C VAL A 596 18.69 4.15 9.36
N ALA A 597 19.22 5.07 10.18
CA ALA A 597 19.76 4.74 11.49
C ALA A 597 18.69 4.13 12.42
N THR A 598 17.43 4.53 12.24
CA THR A 598 16.31 3.96 13.00
C THR A 598 15.63 2.79 12.29
N TYR A 599 15.59 2.78 10.96
CA TYR A 599 14.94 1.75 10.15
C TYR A 599 15.87 1.26 9.03
N PRO A 600 16.77 0.29 9.33
CA PRO A 600 17.74 -0.28 8.39
C PRO A 600 17.20 -0.71 7.02
N VAL A 601 15.91 -1.03 6.87
CA VAL A 601 15.30 -1.41 5.59
C VAL A 601 15.48 -0.41 4.48
N LEU A 602 15.54 0.88 4.81
CA LEU A 602 15.70 1.95 3.82
C LEU A 602 17.14 2.09 3.32
N SER A 603 18.09 1.33 3.88
CA SER A 603 19.51 1.40 3.50
C SER A 603 19.76 1.01 2.05
N LEU A 604 18.96 0.09 1.50
CA LEU A 604 19.07 -0.30 0.10
C LEU A 604 18.67 0.86 -0.82
N GLN A 605 17.54 1.50 -0.53
CA GLN A 605 17.00 2.62 -1.29
C GLN A 605 17.94 3.83 -1.24
N LEU A 606 18.51 4.12 -0.07
CA LEU A 606 19.51 5.17 0.08
C LEU A 606 20.78 4.89 -0.75
N LYS A 607 21.29 3.65 -0.74
CA LYS A 607 22.45 3.25 -1.57
C LYS A 607 22.15 3.35 -3.06
N GLN A 608 20.96 2.95 -3.48
CA GLN A 608 20.51 3.09 -4.87
C GLN A 608 20.48 4.57 -5.28
N LEU A 609 19.93 5.42 -4.41
CA LEU A 609 19.88 6.86 -4.64
C LEU A 609 21.28 7.48 -4.81
N GLN A 610 22.21 7.14 -3.92
CA GLN A 610 23.61 7.55 -4.01
C GLN A 610 24.29 7.04 -5.30
N THR A 611 23.95 5.82 -5.73
CA THR A 611 24.47 5.24 -6.98
C THR A 611 23.96 5.99 -8.22
N ILE A 612 22.64 6.26 -8.27
CA ILE A 612 22.02 7.02 -9.36
C ILE A 612 22.62 8.43 -9.43
N LYS A 613 22.81 9.07 -8.28
CA LYS A 613 23.48 10.38 -8.15
C LYS A 613 24.89 10.34 -8.73
N ALA A 614 25.69 9.34 -8.38
CA ALA A 614 27.07 9.18 -8.85
C ALA A 614 27.17 8.90 -10.37
N GLN A 615 26.13 8.31 -10.97
CA GLN A 615 26.10 8.00 -12.41
C GLN A 615 25.72 9.21 -13.29
N GLN A 616 25.24 10.33 -12.72
CA GLN A 616 24.92 11.53 -13.47
C GLN A 616 26.20 12.34 -13.74
N PRO A 617 26.68 12.46 -15.00
CA PRO A 617 28.03 12.98 -15.30
C PRO A 617 28.22 14.50 -15.09
N PHE A 618 27.32 15.17 -14.37
CA PHE A 618 27.34 16.62 -14.17
C PHE A 618 26.74 17.07 -12.82
N LEU A 619 26.87 16.27 -11.77
CA LEU A 619 26.62 16.74 -10.40
C LEU A 619 27.86 17.37 -9.78
#